data_AF-A0A6A8M4D2-F1
#
_entry.id   AF-A0A6A8M4D2-F1
#
_cell.length_a   1.000
_cell.length_b   1.000
_cell.length_c   1.000
_cell.angle_alpha   90.00
_cell.angle_beta   90.00
_cell.angle_gamma   90.00
#
_symmetry.space_group_name_H-M   'P 1'
#
loop_
_entity.id
_entity.type
_entity.pdbx_description
1 polymer ?
#
loop_
_entity_poly.entity_id
_entity_poly.type
_entity_poly.pdbx_seq_one_letter_code
_entity_poly.pdbx_strand_id
1 'polypeptide(L)'
;MASGLTPFGAMPRIDYICANGLFRRHLGNIAQLESGRIFCRHGIDHLLDVARIMWIKNLEEQLEFDREVIYATALLHDIGKDEQYESGISHDVASERVADAILGGMPDDVAFDPADAAAIKTAILGHRKLRVNSQPLERLLYAADKASRACFACPARNACNWSDDKKNLSIRV
;
A
#
# COMPACT_ATOMS: atom_id res chain seq x y z
N MET A 1 7.40 0.63 -30.67
CA MET A 1 5.97 1.01 -30.65
C MET A 1 5.74 1.69 -29.31
N ALA A 2 5.51 3.00 -29.28
CA ALA A 2 5.26 3.72 -28.04
C ALA A 2 3.93 3.23 -27.46
N SER A 3 3.99 2.70 -26.24
CA SER A 3 2.85 2.12 -25.52
C SER A 3 1.73 3.16 -25.38
N GLY A 4 0.49 2.72 -25.63
CA GLY A 4 -0.74 3.52 -25.58
C GLY A 4 -1.17 3.92 -24.16
N LEU A 5 -0.25 4.40 -23.33
CA LEU A 5 -0.58 5.00 -22.05
C LEU A 5 -1.10 6.41 -22.29
N THR A 6 -2.41 6.61 -22.16
CA THR A 6 -2.99 7.94 -22.02
C THR A 6 -2.47 8.55 -20.70
N PRO A 7 -1.68 9.64 -20.75
CA PRO A 7 -1.26 10.32 -19.54
C PRO A 7 -2.50 10.76 -18.75
N PHE A 8 -2.54 10.48 -17.45
CA PHE A 8 -3.65 10.85 -16.55
C PHE A 8 -5.04 10.27 -16.91
N GLY A 9 -5.09 9.12 -17.60
CA GLY A 9 -6.34 8.38 -17.80
C GLY A 9 -7.01 7.96 -16.49
N ALA A 10 -8.33 7.74 -16.55
CA ALA A 10 -9.11 7.21 -15.43
C ALA A 10 -8.57 5.84 -14.97
N MET A 11 -8.69 5.56 -13.68
CA MET A 11 -8.29 4.29 -13.07
C MET A 11 -9.54 3.65 -12.44
N PRO A 12 -10.42 3.02 -13.25
CA PRO A 12 -11.73 2.56 -12.79
C PRO A 12 -11.64 1.49 -11.68
N ARG A 13 -10.57 0.68 -11.65
CA ARG A 13 -10.35 -0.31 -10.59
C ARG A 13 -10.04 0.37 -9.27
N ILE A 14 -9.26 1.45 -9.33
CA ILE A 14 -8.93 2.27 -8.17
C ILE A 14 -10.14 3.06 -7.69
N ASP A 15 -10.93 3.62 -8.61
CA ASP A 15 -12.19 4.30 -8.29
C ASP A 15 -13.15 3.34 -7.56
N TYR A 16 -13.25 2.08 -8.01
CA TYR A 16 -14.01 1.03 -7.32
C TYR A 16 -13.50 0.78 -5.90
N ILE A 17 -12.19 0.57 -5.71
CA ILE A 17 -11.58 0.35 -4.40
C ILE A 17 -11.87 1.53 -3.45
N CYS A 18 -11.67 2.76 -3.91
CA CYS A 18 -11.94 3.96 -3.11
C CYS A 18 -13.43 4.16 -2.81
N ALA A 19 -14.33 3.68 -3.68
CA ALA A 19 -15.77 3.71 -3.47
C ALA A 19 -16.28 2.58 -2.56
N ASN A 20 -15.51 1.49 -2.42
CA ASN A 20 -15.92 0.30 -1.70
C ASN A 20 -16.18 0.58 -0.20
N GLY A 21 -17.29 0.03 0.32
CA GLY A 21 -17.70 0.24 1.70
C GLY A 21 -16.73 -0.33 2.75
N LEU A 22 -16.08 -1.47 2.46
CA LEU A 22 -15.07 -2.05 3.35
C LEU A 22 -13.84 -1.14 3.44
N PHE A 23 -13.33 -0.70 2.29
CA PHE A 23 -12.18 0.22 2.23
C PHE A 23 -12.44 1.49 3.05
N ARG A 24 -13.57 2.16 2.80
CA ARG A 24 -13.94 3.40 3.51
C ARG A 24 -14.13 3.21 5.01
N ARG A 25 -14.72 2.08 5.41
CA ARG A 25 -14.91 1.75 6.83
C ARG A 25 -13.57 1.59 7.53
N HIS A 26 -12.68 0.74 7.01
CA HIS A 26 -11.36 0.51 7.59
C HIS A 26 -10.52 1.79 7.63
N LEU A 27 -10.49 2.57 6.53
CA LEU A 27 -9.78 3.84 6.48
C LEU A 27 -10.33 4.85 7.51
N GLY A 28 -11.65 4.90 7.68
CA GLY A 28 -12.31 5.73 8.69
C GLY A 28 -11.97 5.32 10.13
N ASN A 29 -11.98 4.01 10.41
CA ASN A 29 -11.58 3.45 11.70
C ASN A 29 -10.11 3.81 12.02
N ILE A 30 -9.20 3.61 11.07
CA ILE A 30 -7.79 3.98 11.21
C ILE A 30 -7.67 5.47 11.55
N ALA A 31 -8.35 6.34 10.81
CA ALA A 31 -8.30 7.78 11.06
C ALA A 31 -8.79 8.15 12.48
N GLN A 32 -9.82 7.48 12.99
CA GLN A 32 -10.31 7.68 14.35
C GLN A 32 -9.31 7.19 15.40
N LEU A 33 -8.83 5.96 15.27
CA LEU A 33 -7.88 5.32 16.19
C LEU A 33 -6.52 6.05 16.22
N GLU A 34 -6.15 6.71 15.12
CA GLU A 34 -4.89 7.44 15.00
C GLU A 34 -5.00 8.97 15.19
N SER A 35 -6.19 9.49 15.52
CA SER A 35 -6.44 10.94 15.65
C SER A 35 -5.46 11.66 16.60
N GLY A 36 -5.08 11.01 17.71
CA GLY A 36 -4.09 11.49 18.68
C GLY A 36 -2.67 10.91 18.50
N ARG A 37 -2.42 10.13 17.44
CA ARG A 37 -1.15 9.44 17.24
C ARG A 37 -0.04 10.43 16.87
N ILE A 38 1.05 10.41 17.64
CA ILE A 38 2.27 11.22 17.40
C ILE A 38 3.24 10.58 16.39
N PHE A 39 3.12 9.26 16.18
CA PHE A 39 3.89 8.50 15.20
C PHE A 39 3.26 8.55 13.82
N CYS A 40 3.98 8.05 12.81
CA CYS A 40 3.48 7.89 11.44
C CYS A 40 2.09 7.23 11.45
N ARG A 41 1.16 7.85 10.74
CA ARG A 41 -0.24 7.41 10.56
C ARG A 41 -0.37 6.61 9.27
N HIS A 42 -1.48 5.88 9.14
CA HIS A 42 -1.78 4.95 8.04
C HIS A 42 -3.00 5.44 7.24
N GLY A 43 -3.25 6.76 7.23
CA GLY A 43 -4.30 7.39 6.44
C GLY A 43 -3.96 7.52 4.95
N ILE A 44 -4.87 8.12 4.19
CA ILE A 44 -4.80 8.18 2.72
C ILE A 44 -3.52 8.82 2.18
N ASP A 45 -2.96 9.83 2.87
CA ASP A 45 -1.73 10.49 2.44
C ASP A 45 -0.55 9.51 2.40
N HIS A 46 -0.41 8.67 3.44
CA HIS A 46 0.59 7.59 3.47
C HIS A 46 0.39 6.63 2.31
N LEU A 47 -0.84 6.14 2.12
CA LEU A 47 -1.15 5.16 1.09
C LEU A 47 -0.85 5.69 -0.33
N LEU A 48 -1.14 6.96 -0.59
CA LEU A 48 -0.85 7.62 -1.86
C LEU A 48 0.64 7.89 -2.06
N ASP A 49 1.37 8.26 -1.01
CA ASP A 49 2.82 8.43 -1.08
C ASP A 49 3.51 7.10 -1.42
N VAL A 50 3.08 6.00 -0.81
CA VAL A 50 3.52 4.65 -1.17
C VAL A 50 3.20 4.34 -2.64
N ALA A 51 1.96 4.59 -3.09
CA ALA A 51 1.54 4.32 -4.48
C ALA A 51 2.40 5.09 -5.50
N ARG A 52 2.67 6.36 -5.22
CA ARG A 52 3.46 7.24 -6.10
C ARG A 52 4.92 6.82 -6.15
N ILE A 53 5.51 6.47 -5.01
CA ILE A 53 6.88 5.95 -4.97
C ILE A 53 6.97 4.61 -5.70
N MET A 54 6.03 3.68 -5.46
CA MET A 54 5.97 2.42 -6.20
C MET A 54 5.87 2.65 -7.70
N TRP A 55 5.05 3.61 -8.14
CA TRP A 55 4.90 3.93 -9.55
C TRP A 55 6.18 4.51 -10.16
N ILE A 56 6.87 5.42 -9.47
CA ILE A 56 8.15 5.98 -9.92
C ILE A 56 9.17 4.85 -10.07
N LYS A 57 9.34 4.01 -9.05
CA LYS A 57 10.29 2.90 -9.07
C LYS A 57 9.94 1.86 -10.14
N ASN A 58 8.65 1.56 -10.34
CA ASN A 58 8.18 0.70 -11.42
C ASN A 58 8.64 1.20 -12.81
N LEU A 59 8.59 2.51 -13.03
CA LEU A 59 9.04 3.14 -14.27
C LEU A 59 10.57 3.16 -14.39
N GLU A 60 11.28 3.56 -13.34
CA GLU A 60 12.75 3.69 -13.36
C GLU A 60 13.46 2.34 -13.48
N GLU A 61 12.91 1.30 -12.82
CA GLU A 61 13.46 -0.06 -12.85
C GLU A 61 12.87 -0.92 -13.98
N GLN A 62 11.98 -0.35 -14.82
CA GLN A 62 11.34 -1.03 -15.94
C GLN A 62 10.70 -2.37 -15.54
N LEU A 63 9.96 -2.38 -14.42
CA LEU A 63 9.33 -3.58 -13.87
C LEU A 63 8.04 -3.98 -14.58
N GLU A 64 7.51 -3.09 -15.43
CA GLU A 64 6.35 -3.33 -16.31
C GLU A 64 5.04 -3.69 -15.59
N PHE A 65 4.91 -3.41 -14.28
CA PHE A 65 3.64 -3.59 -13.58
C PHE A 65 2.60 -2.58 -14.09
N ASP A 66 1.36 -3.06 -14.22
CA ASP A 66 0.22 -2.20 -14.50
C ASP A 66 0.04 -1.14 -13.39
N ARG A 67 -0.38 0.07 -13.80
CA ARG A 67 -0.52 1.20 -12.87
C ARG A 67 -1.59 0.94 -11.81
N GLU A 68 -2.71 0.34 -12.18
CA GLU A 68 -3.79 0.04 -11.22
C GLU A 68 -3.39 -1.11 -10.29
N VAL A 69 -2.56 -2.06 -10.73
CA VAL A 69 -1.97 -3.07 -9.83
C VAL A 69 -1.10 -2.42 -8.75
N ILE A 70 -0.26 -1.45 -9.14
CA ILE A 70 0.57 -0.68 -8.20
C ILE A 70 -0.29 0.09 -7.20
N TYR A 71 -1.29 0.84 -7.68
CA TYR A 71 -2.13 1.66 -6.82
C TYR A 71 -3.01 0.81 -5.91
N ALA A 72 -3.60 -0.29 -6.40
CA ALA A 72 -4.39 -1.20 -5.57
C ALA A 72 -3.54 -1.81 -4.46
N THR A 73 -2.34 -2.27 -4.78
CA THR A 73 -1.38 -2.82 -3.79
C THR A 73 -1.08 -1.81 -2.69
N ALA A 74 -0.73 -0.57 -3.05
CA ALA A 74 -0.40 0.47 -2.10
C ALA A 74 -1.60 0.93 -1.27
N LEU A 75 -2.78 1.10 -1.87
CA LEU A 75 -3.97 1.55 -1.15
C LEU A 75 -4.47 0.51 -0.15
N LEU A 76 -4.26 -0.78 -0.42
CA LEU A 76 -4.77 -1.86 0.42
C LEU A 76 -3.78 -2.37 1.48
N HIS A 77 -2.47 -2.09 1.38
CA HIS A 77 -1.46 -2.79 2.20
C HIS A 77 -1.57 -2.63 3.71
N ASP A 78 -2.06 -1.48 4.17
CA ASP A 78 -2.16 -1.11 5.58
C ASP A 78 -3.63 -0.98 6.03
N ILE A 79 -4.60 -1.36 5.20
CA ILE A 79 -6.02 -1.10 5.47
C ILE A 79 -6.55 -1.90 6.68
N GLY A 80 -5.92 -3.01 7.04
CA GLY A 80 -6.24 -3.81 8.23
C GLY A 80 -5.58 -3.31 9.52
N LYS A 81 -5.10 -2.06 9.56
CA LYS A 81 -4.41 -1.51 10.74
C LYS A 81 -5.33 -1.29 11.93
N ASP A 82 -6.60 -0.98 11.68
CA ASP A 82 -7.63 -0.88 12.72
C ASP A 82 -7.79 -2.19 13.48
N GLU A 83 -7.87 -3.32 12.78
CA GLU A 83 -7.97 -4.63 13.42
C GLU A 83 -6.74 -4.98 14.26
N GLN A 84 -5.55 -4.53 13.85
CA GLN A 84 -4.36 -4.66 14.68
C GLN A 84 -4.50 -3.91 16.01
N TYR A 85 -5.09 -2.72 16.00
CA TYR A 85 -5.31 -1.94 17.22
C TYR A 85 -6.40 -2.55 18.11
N GLU A 86 -7.48 -3.05 17.51
CA GLU A 86 -8.65 -3.50 18.26
C GLU A 86 -8.52 -4.95 18.76
N SER A 87 -7.87 -5.81 17.99
CA SER A 87 -7.88 -7.26 18.22
C SER A 87 -6.49 -7.92 18.22
N GLY A 88 -5.44 -7.15 17.95
CA GLY A 88 -4.06 -7.66 17.89
C GLY A 88 -3.74 -8.52 16.66
N ILE A 89 -4.68 -8.68 15.73
CA ILE A 89 -4.43 -9.37 14.45
C ILE A 89 -3.33 -8.63 13.69
N SER A 90 -2.39 -9.35 13.10
CA SER A 90 -1.32 -8.73 12.33
C SER A 90 -1.90 -7.99 11.11
N HIS A 91 -1.58 -6.71 10.93
CA HIS A 91 -2.24 -5.87 9.91
C HIS A 91 -1.96 -6.33 8.48
N ASP A 92 -0.85 -7.00 8.18
CA ASP A 92 -0.60 -7.64 6.89
C ASP A 92 -1.60 -8.77 6.59
N VAL A 93 -1.94 -9.59 7.59
CA VAL A 93 -2.96 -10.65 7.47
C VAL A 93 -4.36 -10.05 7.33
N ALA A 94 -4.69 -9.06 8.18
CA ALA A 94 -5.99 -8.39 8.09
C ALA A 94 -6.15 -7.65 6.75
N SER A 95 -5.12 -6.94 6.30
CA SER A 95 -5.13 -6.20 5.03
C SER A 95 -5.26 -7.13 3.83
N GLU A 96 -4.57 -8.28 3.82
CA GLU A 96 -4.71 -9.26 2.74
C GLU A 96 -6.14 -9.81 2.67
N ARG A 97 -6.75 -10.14 3.82
CA ARG A 97 -8.14 -10.60 3.87
C ARG A 97 -9.13 -9.54 3.38
N VAL A 98 -8.93 -8.27 3.78
CA VAL A 98 -9.76 -7.15 3.30
C VAL A 98 -9.57 -6.94 1.80
N ALA A 99 -8.32 -7.01 1.32
CA ALA A 99 -8.01 -6.94 -0.11
C ALA A 99 -8.69 -8.07 -0.88
N ASP A 100 -8.62 -9.32 -0.41
CA ASP A 100 -9.29 -10.47 -1.05
C ASP A 100 -10.80 -10.25 -1.18
N ALA A 101 -11.45 -9.77 -0.13
CA ALA A 101 -12.88 -9.47 -0.16
C ALA A 101 -13.23 -8.33 -1.15
N ILE A 102 -12.42 -7.27 -1.22
CA ILE A 102 -12.65 -6.15 -2.14
C ILE A 102 -12.41 -6.59 -3.59
N LEU A 103 -11.29 -7.25 -3.87
CA LEU A 103 -10.89 -7.68 -5.20
C LEU A 103 -11.82 -8.77 -5.75
N GLY A 104 -12.21 -9.74 -4.91
CA GLY A 104 -13.15 -10.80 -5.29
C GLY A 104 -14.59 -10.31 -5.48
N GLY A 105 -14.93 -9.12 -4.99
CA GLY A 105 -16.23 -8.48 -5.18
C GLY A 105 -16.28 -7.49 -6.34
N MET A 106 -15.22 -7.38 -7.15
CA MET A 106 -15.19 -6.45 -8.29
C MET A 106 -16.07 -6.97 -9.44
N PRO A 107 -16.90 -6.12 -10.07
CA PRO A 107 -17.60 -6.47 -11.31
C PRO A 107 -16.63 -6.82 -12.44
N ASP A 108 -17.04 -7.72 -13.35
CA ASP A 108 -16.17 -8.26 -14.41
C ASP A 108 -15.51 -7.20 -15.31
N ASP A 109 -16.18 -6.07 -15.56
CA ASP A 109 -15.69 -4.98 -16.41
C ASP A 109 -14.58 -4.14 -15.76
N VAL A 110 -14.42 -4.24 -14.45
CA VAL A 110 -13.37 -3.57 -13.66
C VAL A 110 -12.57 -4.55 -12.81
N ALA A 111 -12.74 -5.85 -12.99
CA ALA A 111 -11.97 -6.85 -12.27
C ALA A 111 -10.49 -6.83 -12.68
N PHE A 112 -9.62 -7.19 -11.75
CA PHE A 112 -8.23 -7.53 -12.06
C PHE A 112 -8.17 -8.93 -12.68
N ASP A 113 -7.14 -9.18 -13.49
CA ASP A 113 -6.81 -10.55 -13.85
C ASP A 113 -6.53 -11.37 -12.58
N PRO A 114 -6.91 -12.66 -12.51
CA PRO A 114 -6.66 -13.49 -11.34
C PRO A 114 -5.19 -13.53 -10.89
N ALA A 115 -4.23 -13.46 -11.82
CA ALA A 115 -2.81 -13.42 -11.51
C ALA A 115 -2.41 -12.09 -10.83
N ASP A 116 -2.93 -10.97 -11.32
CA ASP A 116 -2.71 -9.66 -10.72
C ASP A 116 -3.32 -9.56 -9.32
N ALA A 117 -4.56 -10.04 -9.15
CA ALA A 117 -5.21 -10.09 -7.83
C ALA A 117 -4.41 -10.95 -6.84
N ALA A 118 -3.88 -12.09 -7.28
CA ALA A 118 -3.01 -12.94 -6.46
C ALA A 118 -1.68 -12.25 -6.11
N ALA A 119 -1.08 -11.52 -7.05
CA ALA A 119 0.15 -10.77 -6.82
C ALA A 119 -0.05 -9.63 -5.81
N ILE A 120 -1.15 -8.87 -5.93
CA ILE A 120 -1.55 -7.81 -4.98
C ILE A 120 -1.63 -8.40 -3.56
N LYS A 121 -2.41 -9.46 -3.36
CA LYS A 121 -2.58 -10.12 -2.05
C LYS A 121 -1.26 -10.64 -1.48
N THR A 122 -0.43 -11.26 -2.32
CA THR A 122 0.89 -11.77 -1.93
C THR A 122 1.81 -10.65 -1.46
N ALA A 123 1.84 -9.52 -2.18
CA ALA A 123 2.64 -8.36 -1.82
C ALA A 123 2.19 -7.77 -0.48
N ILE A 124 0.88 -7.61 -0.28
CA ILE A 124 0.28 -7.11 0.98
C ILE A 124 0.67 -8.02 2.15
N LEU A 125 0.55 -9.34 2.00
CA LEU A 125 0.88 -10.29 3.07
C LEU A 125 2.39 -10.34 3.42
N GLY A 126 3.26 -9.85 2.54
CA GLY A 126 4.71 -9.86 2.71
C GLY A 126 5.34 -8.52 3.09
N HIS A 127 4.58 -7.42 3.05
CA HIS A 127 5.14 -6.06 3.06
C HIS A 127 5.90 -5.68 4.34
N ARG A 128 5.63 -6.34 5.47
CA ARG A 128 6.29 -6.05 6.75
C ARG A 128 7.72 -6.59 6.81
N LYS A 129 7.94 -7.78 6.26
CA LYS A 129 9.22 -8.50 6.28
C LYS A 129 9.29 -9.40 5.07
N LEU A 130 10.19 -9.05 4.15
CA LEU A 130 10.42 -9.83 2.94
C LEU A 130 10.76 -11.28 3.27
N ARG A 131 10.12 -12.17 2.53
CA ARG A 131 10.39 -13.62 2.54
C ARG A 131 11.59 -13.93 1.66
N VAL A 132 12.23 -15.08 1.86
CA VAL A 132 13.41 -15.53 1.09
C VAL A 132 13.15 -15.48 -0.41
N ASN A 133 11.94 -15.86 -0.84
CA ASN A 133 11.52 -15.83 -2.24
C ASN A 133 10.44 -14.75 -2.48
N SER A 134 10.62 -13.58 -1.87
CA SER A 134 9.69 -12.45 -2.04
C SER A 134 9.49 -12.11 -3.52
N GLN A 135 8.27 -11.74 -3.89
CA GLN A 135 7.94 -11.41 -5.28
C GLN A 135 8.36 -9.97 -5.64
N PRO A 136 8.56 -9.61 -6.92
CA PRO A 136 9.02 -8.27 -7.27
C PRO A 136 8.06 -7.16 -6.78
N LEU A 137 6.74 -7.36 -6.87
CA LEU A 137 5.75 -6.42 -6.35
C LEU A 137 5.80 -6.29 -4.80
N GLU A 138 6.10 -7.39 -4.09
CA GLU A 138 6.30 -7.40 -2.64
C GLU A 138 7.54 -6.57 -2.25
N ARG A 139 8.65 -6.74 -2.97
CA ARG A 139 9.88 -5.96 -2.76
C ARG A 139 9.65 -4.48 -3.03
N LEU A 140 8.91 -4.17 -4.10
CA LEU A 140 8.56 -2.81 -4.47
C LEU A 140 7.72 -2.13 -3.39
N LEU A 141 6.67 -2.79 -2.91
CA LEU A 141 5.83 -2.32 -1.81
C LEU A 141 6.64 -2.13 -0.52
N TYR A 142 7.45 -3.13 -0.14
CA TYR A 142 8.30 -3.06 1.06
C TYR A 142 9.26 -1.86 1.04
N ALA A 143 9.83 -1.55 -0.13
CA ALA A 143 10.74 -0.42 -0.29
C ALA A 143 9.98 0.91 -0.23
N ALA A 144 8.87 1.02 -0.96
CA ALA A 144 8.07 2.23 -1.03
C ALA A 144 7.41 2.61 0.31
N ASP A 145 6.89 1.63 1.07
CA ASP A 145 6.33 1.87 2.41
C ASP A 145 7.36 2.57 3.33
N LYS A 146 8.61 2.11 3.32
CA LYS A 146 9.66 2.73 4.13
C LYS A 146 10.10 4.08 3.59
N ALA A 147 10.25 4.19 2.28
CA ALA A 147 10.65 5.43 1.61
C ALA A 147 9.61 6.55 1.78
N SER A 148 8.31 6.22 1.90
CA SER A 148 7.25 7.20 2.13
C SER A 148 7.38 7.96 3.45
N ARG A 149 8.08 7.41 4.45
CA ARG A 149 8.17 8.01 5.78
C ARG A 149 9.28 9.07 5.81
N ALA A 150 8.96 10.36 5.89
CA ALA A 150 9.96 11.43 5.98
C ALA A 150 10.66 11.50 7.37
N CYS A 151 11.38 10.45 7.77
CA CYS A 151 11.99 10.36 9.11
C CYS A 151 13.01 11.48 9.39
N PHE A 152 13.63 12.05 8.35
CA PHE A 152 14.53 13.20 8.46
C PHE A 152 13.87 14.45 9.06
N ALA A 153 12.54 14.59 8.92
CA ALA A 153 11.75 15.70 9.45
C ALA A 153 10.74 15.30 10.54
N CYS A 154 10.83 14.06 11.05
CA CYS A 154 9.84 13.53 12.00
C CYS A 154 10.08 14.07 13.43
N PRO A 155 9.11 14.78 14.05
CA PRO A 155 9.27 15.31 15.41
C PRO A 155 9.29 14.21 16.48
N ALA A 156 8.65 13.07 16.22
CA ALA A 156 8.59 11.92 17.13
C ALA A 156 9.76 10.93 16.94
N ARG A 157 10.79 11.28 16.16
CA ARG A 157 11.88 10.36 15.76
C ARG A 157 12.59 9.71 16.94
N ASN A 158 12.83 10.46 18.01
CA ASN A 158 13.56 9.97 19.20
C ASN A 158 12.76 8.94 20.00
N ALA A 159 11.43 8.93 19.87
CA ALA A 159 10.55 7.94 20.50
C ALA A 159 10.18 6.78 19.57
N CYS A 160 10.65 6.80 18.31
CA CYS A 160 10.28 5.80 17.31
C CYS A 160 11.01 4.48 17.56
N ASN A 161 10.28 3.36 17.43
CA ASN A 161 10.82 2.02 17.61
C ASN A 161 11.57 1.45 16.40
N TRP A 162 11.57 2.14 15.25
CA TRP A 162 12.40 1.76 14.12
C TRP A 162 13.87 1.99 14.45
N SER A 163 14.72 1.04 14.07
CA SER A 163 16.17 1.24 14.03
C SER A 163 16.51 2.31 12.98
N ASP A 164 17.66 2.94 13.12
CA ASP A 164 18.09 3.99 12.19
C ASP A 164 18.26 3.46 10.76
N ASP A 165 18.65 2.20 10.57
CA ASP A 165 18.72 1.55 9.25
C ASP A 165 17.37 1.44 8.54
N LYS A 166 16.25 1.46 9.28
CA LYS A 166 14.90 1.45 8.70
C LYS A 166 14.36 2.85 8.45
N LYS A 167 14.92 3.87 9.10
CA LYS A 167 14.43 5.25 8.99
C LYS A 167 14.91 5.85 7.68
N ASN A 168 13.99 6.48 6.96
CA ASN A 168 14.34 7.28 5.79
C ASN A 168 14.86 8.67 6.25
N LEU A 169 16.17 8.70 6.55
CA LEU A 169 16.89 9.88 7.06
C LEU A 169 17.43 10.81 5.96
N SER A 170 17.25 10.44 4.69
CA SER A 170 17.69 11.22 3.53
C SER A 170 16.84 10.82 2.33
N ILE A 171 16.35 11.77 1.53
CA ILE A 171 15.54 11.47 0.35
C ILE A 171 16.34 10.60 -0.62
N ARG A 172 15.80 9.41 -0.92
CA ARG A 172 16.31 8.44 -1.90
C ARG A 172 15.08 7.92 -2.63
N VAL A 173 15.06 8.04 -3.96
CA VAL A 173 14.02 7.49 -4.82
C VAL A 173 14.68 6.45 -5.72
#